data_AF-Q4WK91-F1
#
_entry.id   AF-Q4WK91-F1
#
_cell.length_a   1.000
_cell.length_b   1.000
_cell.length_c   1.000
_cell.angle_alpha   90.00
_cell.angle_beta   90.00
_cell.angle_gamma   90.00
#
_symmetry.space_group_name_H-M   'P 1'
#
loop_
_entity.id
_entity.type
_entity.pdbx_description
1 polymer ?
#
loop_
_entity_poly.entity_id
_entity_poly.type
_entity_poly.pdbx_seq_one_letter_code
_entity_poly.pdbx_strand_id
1 'polypeptide(L)'
;MIRFGHQVNGTWVLSARDQQILNGALSVGVFCAAIITGFLSDAYGRKKAMMIGSIICCAGVMVQYYATSILMLFGGKLVATLGFGIGHSVAPVFVSELAPSSLRGICLALIHFGDA
;
A
#
# COMPACT_ATOMS: atom_id res chain seq x y z
N MET A 1 -4.54 18.78 14.53
CA MET A 1 -4.34 17.33 14.40
C MET A 1 -3.18 16.90 15.31
N ILE A 2 -3.44 16.82 16.61
CA ILE A 2 -2.46 16.44 17.65
C ILE A 2 -3.15 15.38 18.49
N ARG A 3 -2.87 14.09 18.29
CA ARG A 3 -3.54 13.02 19.04
C ARG A 3 -2.67 11.81 19.45
N PHE A 4 -1.45 11.66 18.92
CA PHE A 4 -0.63 10.45 19.14
C PHE A 4 0.83 10.68 19.54
N GLY A 5 1.29 11.94 19.67
CA GLY A 5 2.69 12.25 19.97
C GLY A 5 2.89 12.69 21.42
N HIS A 6 3.85 12.09 22.12
CA HIS A 6 4.45 12.69 23.32
C HIS A 6 5.51 13.70 22.87
N GLN A 7 5.58 14.87 23.50
CA GLN A 7 6.64 15.84 23.22
C GLN A 7 7.94 15.43 23.89
N VAL A 8 9.00 15.27 23.10
CA VAL A 8 10.38 15.14 23.57
C VAL A 8 11.21 16.15 22.78
N ASN A 9 11.83 17.13 23.46
CA ASN A 9 12.65 18.19 22.82
C ASN A 9 11.97 18.97 21.67
N GLY A 10 10.71 19.36 21.83
CA GLY A 10 10.01 20.23 20.86
C GLY A 10 9.64 19.56 19.53
N THR A 11 9.98 18.28 19.34
CA THR A 11 9.54 17.47 18.21
C THR A 11 8.46 16.47 18.65
N TRP A 12 7.44 16.32 17.81
CA TRP A 12 6.36 15.36 18.02
C TRP A 12 6.87 13.97 17.64
N VAL A 13 7.22 13.18 18.64
CA VAL A 13 7.73 11.82 18.43
C VAL A 13 6.63 10.80 18.72
N LEU A 14 6.40 9.90 17.78
CA LEU A 14 5.62 8.69 18.01
C LEU A 14 6.50 7.72 18.81
N SER A 15 5.92 7.07 19.81
CA SER A 15 6.67 6.09 20.62
C SER A 15 7.26 5.00 19.72
N ALA A 16 8.49 4.57 20.01
CA ALA A 16 9.16 3.52 19.24
C ALA A 16 8.32 2.25 19.13
N ARG A 17 7.51 1.93 20.16
CA ARG A 17 6.59 0.79 20.15
C ARG A 17 5.47 0.98 19.11
N ASP A 18 4.85 2.15 19.08
CA ASP A 18 3.77 2.46 18.14
C ASP A 18 4.27 2.44 16.69
N GLN A 19 5.46 2.98 16.47
CA GLN A 19 6.09 2.94 15.15
C GLN A 19 6.39 1.49 14.70
N GLN A 20 6.83 0.62 15.61
CA GLN A 20 7.05 -0.80 15.30
C GLN A 20 5.75 -1.52 14.95
N ILE A 21 4.68 -1.30 15.73
CA ILE A 21 3.36 -1.92 15.48
C ILE A 21 2.82 -1.48 14.11
N LEU A 22 2.93 -0.18 13.80
CA LEU A 22 2.50 0.36 12.51
C LEU A 22 3.36 -0.15 11.34
N ASN A 23 4.63 -0.47 11.55
CA ASN A 23 5.47 -1.10 10.52
C ASN A 23 5.13 -2.58 10.34
N GLY A 24 4.90 -3.31 11.43
CA GLY A 24 4.42 -4.70 11.35
C GLY A 24 3.09 -4.81 10.59
N ALA A 25 2.19 -3.83 10.77
CA ALA A 25 0.96 -3.72 9.99
C ALA A 25 1.22 -3.65 8.48
N LEU A 26 2.24 -2.89 8.07
CA LEU A 26 2.59 -2.76 6.64
C LEU A 26 2.96 -4.13 6.07
N SER A 27 3.89 -4.84 6.72
CA SER A 27 4.36 -6.14 6.26
C SER A 27 3.22 -7.17 6.17
N VAL A 28 2.36 -7.23 7.19
CA VAL A 28 1.20 -8.13 7.20
C VAL A 28 0.20 -7.77 6.10
N GLY A 29 -0.10 -6.48 5.95
CA GLY A 29 -1.04 -6.01 4.92
C GLY A 29 -0.55 -6.29 3.51
N VAL A 30 0.74 -6.07 3.22
CA VAL A 30 1.34 -6.37 1.91
C VAL A 30 1.39 -7.89 1.66
N PHE A 31 1.70 -8.69 2.68
CA PHE A 31 1.68 -10.15 2.56
C PHE A 31 0.28 -10.67 2.19
N CYS A 32 -0.76 -10.20 2.88
CA CYS A 32 -2.13 -10.52 2.54
C CYS A 32 -2.52 -9.99 1.15
N ALA A 33 -2.04 -8.80 0.77
CA ALA A 33 -2.30 -8.21 -0.55
C ALA A 33 -1.74 -9.10 -1.66
N ALA A 34 -0.54 -9.65 -1.49
CA ALA A 34 0.10 -10.51 -2.48
C ALA A 34 -0.75 -11.77 -2.76
N ILE A 35 -1.31 -12.39 -1.71
CA ILE A 35 -2.20 -13.55 -1.85
C ILE A 35 -3.47 -13.17 -2.60
N ILE A 36 -4.13 -12.08 -2.19
CA ILE A 36 -5.38 -11.62 -2.82
C ILE A 36 -5.17 -11.21 -4.28
N THR A 37 -4.02 -10.61 -4.59
CA THR A 37 -3.69 -10.13 -5.94
C THR A 37 -3.62 -11.28 -6.93
N GLY A 38 -3.07 -12.43 -6.55
CA GLY A 38 -3.04 -13.61 -7.41
C GLY A 38 -4.45 -14.01 -7.86
N PHE A 39 -5.35 -14.20 -6.90
CA PHE A 39 -6.75 -14.53 -7.19
C PHE A 39 -7.48 -13.43 -7.98
N LEU A 40 -7.26 -12.16 -7.62
CA LEU A 40 -7.97 -11.03 -8.24
C LEU A 40 -7.48 -10.79 -9.69
N SER A 41 -6.19 -10.98 -9.94
CA SER A 41 -5.58 -10.86 -11.27
C SER A 41 -6.12 -11.92 -12.22
N ASP A 42 -6.23 -13.17 -11.76
CA ASP A 42 -6.74 -14.28 -12.58
C ASP A 42 -8.25 -14.19 -12.82
N ALA A 43 -9.03 -13.71 -11.84
CA ALA A 43 -10.49 -13.70 -11.94
C ALA A 43 -11.09 -12.48 -12.66
N TYR A 44 -10.53 -11.28 -12.50
CA TYR A 44 -11.17 -10.02 -12.95
C TYR A 44 -10.43 -9.29 -14.07
N GLY A 45 -9.22 -9.72 -14.43
CA GLY A 45 -8.36 -9.06 -15.41
C GLY A 45 -7.67 -7.81 -14.84
N ARG A 46 -6.47 -7.53 -15.36
CA ARG A 46 -5.51 -6.58 -14.76
C ARG A 46 -6.07 -5.17 -14.55
N LYS A 47 -6.83 -4.65 -15.52
CA LYS A 47 -7.40 -3.29 -15.45
C LYS A 47 -8.44 -3.13 -14.33
N LYS A 48 -9.27 -4.15 -14.08
CA LYS A 48 -10.30 -4.10 -13.03
C LYS A 48 -9.68 -4.32 -11.65
N ALA A 49 -8.69 -5.20 -11.54
CA ALA A 49 -7.93 -5.41 -10.31
C ALA A 49 -7.31 -4.09 -9.79
N MET A 50 -6.74 -3.28 -10.69
CA MET A 50 -6.17 -1.98 -10.34
C MET A 50 -7.23 -0.98 -9.83
N MET A 51 -8.41 -0.89 -10.47
CA MET A 51 -9.48 -0.01 -9.99
C MET A 51 -9.99 -0.42 -8.61
N ILE A 52 -10.20 -1.73 -8.38
CA ILE A 52 -10.65 -2.25 -7.10
C ILE A 52 -9.61 -1.96 -6.01
N GLY A 53 -8.33 -2.18 -6.30
CA GLY A 53 -7.21 -1.84 -5.40
C GLY A 53 -7.19 -0.35 -5.03
N SER A 54 -7.39 0.55 -5.99
CA SER A 54 -7.48 2.00 -5.72
C SER A 54 -8.65 2.36 -4.81
N ILE A 55 -9.84 1.76 -5.00
CA ILE A 55 -11.01 2.01 -4.15
C ILE A 55 -10.74 1.55 -2.71
N ILE A 56 -10.14 0.36 -2.54
CA ILE A 56 -9.77 -0.19 -1.24
C ILE A 56 -8.72 0.71 -0.56
N CYS A 57 -7.73 1.18 -1.32
CA CYS A 57 -6.71 2.11 -0.82
C CYS A 57 -7.35 3.41 -0.33
N CYS A 58 -8.21 4.03 -1.14
CA CYS A 58 -8.95 5.24 -0.74
C CYS A 58 -9.77 5.01 0.54
N ALA A 59 -10.48 3.88 0.65
CA ALA A 59 -11.23 3.54 1.87
C ALA A 59 -10.30 3.44 3.10
N GLY A 60 -9.15 2.76 2.97
CA GLY A 60 -8.18 2.64 4.05
C GLY A 60 -7.55 3.97 4.48
N VAL A 61 -7.28 4.87 3.54
CA VAL A 61 -6.79 6.23 3.83
C VAL A 61 -7.85 7.07 4.52
N MET A 62 -9.12 6.96 4.11
CA MET A 62 -10.23 7.63 4.79
C MET A 62 -10.36 7.16 6.24
N VAL A 63 -10.23 5.85 6.50
CA VAL A 63 -10.24 5.31 7.87
C VAL A 63 -9.06 5.85 8.69
N GLN A 64 -7.87 5.97 8.10
CA GLN A 64 -6.73 6.61 8.77
C GLN A 64 -6.97 8.10 9.04
N TYR A 65 -7.64 8.82 8.14
CA TYR A 65 -7.94 10.23 8.31
C TYR A 65 -8.87 10.49 9.51
N TYR A 66 -9.89 9.65 9.71
CA TYR A 66 -10.81 9.73 10.85
C TYR A 66 -10.29 9.01 12.11
N ALA A 67 -9.11 8.40 12.07
CA ALA A 67 -8.61 7.59 13.16
C ALA A 67 -8.36 8.42 14.42
N THR A 68 -9.02 8.03 15.52
CA THR A 68 -8.89 8.67 16.83
C THR A 68 -8.02 7.85 17.81
N SER A 69 -7.68 6.61 17.46
CA SER A 69 -6.87 5.70 18.28
C SER A 69 -5.79 4.99 17.46
N ILE A 70 -4.68 4.59 18.10
CA ILE A 70 -3.56 3.89 17.44
C ILE A 70 -4.03 2.59 16.76
N LEU A 71 -4.98 1.88 17.37
CA LEU A 71 -5.59 0.65 16.82
C LEU A 71 -6.41 0.93 15.56
N MET A 72 -7.10 2.06 15.50
CA MET A 72 -7.90 2.45 14.33
C MET A 72 -6.98 2.88 13.18
N LEU A 73 -5.88 3.56 13.52
CA LEU A 73 -4.77 3.85 12.60
C LEU A 73 -4.17 2.55 12.05
N PHE A 74 -3.92 1.57 12.90
CA PHE A 74 -3.43 0.24 12.51
C PHE A 74 -4.39 -0.47 11.55
N GLY A 75 -5.69 -0.52 11.88
CA GLY A 75 -6.71 -1.11 11.02
C GLY A 75 -6.84 -0.41 9.67
N GLY A 76 -6.86 0.93 9.65
CA GLY A 76 -6.88 1.69 8.41
C GLY A 76 -5.61 1.51 7.57
N LYS A 77 -4.46 1.35 8.23
CA LYS A 77 -3.18 1.08 7.58
C LYS A 77 -3.16 -0.28 6.91
N LEU A 78 -3.69 -1.32 7.56
CA LEU A 78 -3.85 -2.65 6.96
C LEU A 78 -4.72 -2.60 5.70
N VAL A 79 -5.86 -1.92 5.75
CA VAL A 79 -6.76 -1.82 4.59
C VAL A 79 -6.11 -1.00 3.47
N ALA A 80 -5.42 0.09 3.81
CA ALA A 80 -4.72 0.91 2.84
C ALA A 80 -3.58 0.13 2.17
N THR A 81 -2.78 -0.62 2.93
CA THR A 81 -1.69 -1.43 2.36
C THR A 81 -2.17 -2.63 1.58
N LEU A 82 -3.34 -3.19 1.91
CA LEU A 82 -4.00 -4.18 1.08
C LEU A 82 -4.29 -3.63 -0.32
N GLY A 83 -4.95 -2.47 -0.40
CA GLY A 83 -5.26 -1.82 -1.67
C GLY A 83 -4.01 -1.39 -2.45
N PHE A 84 -3.04 -0.79 -1.76
CA PHE A 84 -1.75 -0.39 -2.33
C PHE A 84 -0.97 -1.59 -2.88
N GLY A 85 -0.86 -2.69 -2.12
CA GLY A 85 -0.13 -3.88 -2.53
C GLY A 85 -0.69 -4.52 -3.80
N ILE A 86 -2.02 -4.58 -3.91
CA ILE A 86 -2.69 -5.06 -5.13
C ILE A 86 -2.34 -4.18 -6.33
N GLY A 87 -2.42 -2.85 -6.17
CA GLY A 87 -2.05 -1.91 -7.23
C GLY A 87 -0.58 -2.01 -7.62
N HIS A 88 0.31 -2.08 -6.64
CA HIS A 88 1.76 -2.14 -6.84
C HIS A 88 2.20 -3.43 -7.57
N SER A 89 1.59 -4.57 -7.25
CA SER A 89 1.87 -5.83 -7.96
C SER A 89 1.31 -5.86 -9.39
N VAL A 90 0.17 -5.22 -9.66
CA VAL A 90 -0.46 -5.21 -10.99
C VAL A 90 0.15 -4.15 -11.92
N ALA A 91 0.64 -3.03 -11.39
CA ALA A 91 1.20 -1.92 -12.16
C ALA A 91 2.34 -2.32 -13.13
N PRO A 92 3.43 -2.99 -12.72
CA PRO A 92 4.52 -3.34 -13.63
C PRO A 92 4.06 -4.34 -14.69
N VAL A 93 3.13 -5.21 -14.33
CA VAL A 93 2.58 -6.21 -15.24
C VAL A 93 1.73 -5.54 -16.32
N PHE A 94 0.87 -4.59 -15.94
CA PHE A 94 0.08 -3.81 -16.89
C PHE A 94 0.96 -2.98 -17.83
N VAL A 95 2.01 -2.34 -17.31
CA VAL A 95 2.98 -1.62 -18.15
C VAL A 95 3.71 -2.58 -19.08
N SER A 96 4.06 -3.78 -18.63
CA SER A 96 4.68 -4.79 -19.48
C SER A 96 3.75 -5.26 -20.61
N GLU A 97 2.43 -5.27 -20.43
CA GLU A 97 1.49 -5.61 -21.51
C GLU A 97 1.37 -4.51 -22.57
N LEU A 98 1.52 -3.25 -22.16
CA LEU A 98 1.46 -2.11 -23.06
C LEU A 98 2.80 -1.86 -23.79
N ALA A 99 3.91 -2.27 -23.17
CA ALA A 99 5.24 -2.02 -23.71
C ALA A 99 5.53 -2.89 -24.95
N PRO A 100 6.12 -2.30 -26.01
CA PRO A 100 6.58 -3.04 -27.18
C PRO A 100 7.70 -4.02 -26.79
N SER A 101 7.79 -5.15 -27.48
CA SER A 101 8.66 -6.29 -27.14
C SER A 101 10.13 -5.90 -26.93
N SER A 102 10.64 -4.91 -27.66
CA SER A 102 12.03 -4.44 -27.57
C SER A 102 12.33 -3.56 -26.34
N LEU A 103 11.33 -2.90 -25.75
CA LEU A 103 11.51 -1.94 -24.65
C LEU A 103 11.03 -2.47 -23.29
N ARG A 104 10.42 -3.67 -23.24
CA ARG A 104 9.89 -4.28 -22.00
C ARG A 104 10.88 -4.24 -20.84
N GLY A 105 12.13 -4.65 -21.08
CA GLY A 105 13.18 -4.65 -20.04
C GLY A 105 13.49 -3.27 -19.49
N ILE A 106 13.51 -2.24 -20.35
CA ILE A 106 13.77 -0.84 -19.96
C ILE A 106 12.58 -0.27 -19.18
N CYS A 107 11.34 -0.55 -19.60
CA CYS A 107 10.15 -0.11 -18.87
C CYS A 107 10.10 -0.70 -17.45
N LEU A 108 10.44 -1.98 -17.30
CA LEU A 108 10.50 -2.65 -15.99
C LEU A 108 11.64 -2.08 -15.12
N ALA A 109 12.81 -1.81 -15.72
CA ALA A 109 13.94 -1.19 -15.03
C ALA A 109 13.60 0.24 -14.54
N LEU A 110 12.89 1.03 -15.36
CA LEU A 110 12.46 2.38 -14.99
C LEU A 110 11.46 2.39 -13.82
N ILE A 111 10.58 1.40 -13.75
CA ILE A 111 9.64 1.28 -12.63
C ILE A 111 10.40 1.01 -11.33
N HIS A 112 11.29 0.01 -11.30
CA HIS A 112 12.05 -0.31 -10.09
C HIS A 112 13.05 0.77 -9.70
N PHE A 113 13.58 1.54 -10.66
CA PHE A 113 14.46 2.68 -10.36
C PHE A 113 13.74 3.77 -9.55
N GLY A 114 12.41 3.89 -9.67
CA GLY A 114 11.62 4.83 -8.87
C GLY A 114 11.39 4.39 -7.42
N ASP A 115 11.58 3.11 -7.11
CA ASP A 115 11.42 2.54 -5.76
C ASP A 115 12.75 2.50 -4.97
N ALA A 116 13.88 2.91 -5.59
CA ALA A 116 15.22 2.94 -4.99
C ALA A 116 15.55 4.29 -4.33
#